data_AF-A0AAW0HM85-F1
#
_entry.id   AF-A0AAW0HM85-F1
#
_cell.length_a   1.000
_cell.length_b   1.000
_cell.length_c   1.000
_cell.angle_alpha   90.00
_cell.angle_beta   90.00
_cell.angle_gamma   90.00
#
_symmetry.space_group_name_H-M   'P 1'
#
loop_
_entity.id
_entity.type
_entity.pdbx_description
1 polymer ?
#
loop_
_entity_poly.entity_id
_entity_poly.type
_entity_poly.pdbx_seq_one_letter_code
_entity_poly.pdbx_strand_id
1 'polypeptide(L)'
;MGSLSYESAGSFLNLSGDETRKPACVQMAAMISVSLTLPQMSEVELTLQESKQNATGTREVLLVLVSNKWVNVKFQAPEIPLQLAYNPNLTTFSKKPEVSTTALSSLMSKKQILEWVAKKSAITSVATLVNPQSIVLQLGQDPKALPYCLPETNQDMGLTLKWQPQAPTQVQGCPLEGVTGHKEAYILRILPGAGTRPQTVDVNVELSCESGDPDAILILQGPPHVSWFINANHNMQFWTTGEYSIKIFPEKKIKGFNLPDTPQGLIGEARKLNASTVASFVELPLANEVWLRASSCGARPQTSPAPVLTTPPKQGCNPELLLSLIQPTCGNDLMTLELSKKHVQILQCTITGLTFWDHSCQAEESESHLVLRSTYSSCGMEVTEHEISNEVRPRPGCWDPPFRVIISFLSGPPPLRKKVQCVDMDSFSFQLGFYLSPHFLQESSTVKLGQQGFVQVSMSPSTSEVTVQLDSCHLDLGPERDTVELIQSRAAKGSCVSLLSPSPYGDPRFSFLFHVYMVPTPTVGTLSCKVALQPSTLSQEVYKTISVRLNIESPDLSCKGLDLSSVLGITFGAFLIGALLTAALWYIYSHTRAPSKREPVVAVAAPASSESSSTNHSIGSTQSTPCSTSSMA
;
A
#
# COMPACT_ATOMS: atom_id res chain seq x y z
N MET A 1 -0.95 15.61 22.32
CA MET A 1 -0.69 16.61 21.26
C MET A 1 0.39 16.03 20.35
N GLY A 2 0.03 15.71 19.10
CA GLY A 2 0.98 15.13 18.14
C GLY A 2 1.93 16.17 17.55
N SER A 3 3.10 15.71 17.11
CA SER A 3 4.05 16.49 16.32
C SER A 3 4.19 15.86 14.93
N LEU A 4 4.34 16.70 13.91
CA LEU A 4 4.49 16.23 12.53
C LEU A 4 5.70 16.90 11.88
N SER A 5 6.59 16.10 11.31
CA SER A 5 7.73 16.53 10.51
C SER A 5 7.62 15.92 9.11
N TYR A 6 8.04 16.64 8.08
CA TYR A 6 7.92 16.16 6.69
C TYR A 6 9.09 16.68 5.85
N GLU A 7 9.41 15.97 4.78
CA GLU A 7 10.40 16.37 3.76
C GLU A 7 9.65 16.82 2.51
N SER A 8 9.77 18.11 2.15
CA SER A 8 8.98 18.75 1.09
C SER A 8 9.82 19.19 -0.09
N ALA A 9 9.20 19.36 -1.26
CA ALA A 9 9.71 20.17 -2.35
C ALA A 9 9.19 21.62 -2.21
N GLY A 10 10.09 22.61 -2.20
CA GLY A 10 9.83 23.99 -1.76
C GLY A 10 8.84 24.83 -2.59
N SER A 11 8.43 25.99 -2.05
CA SER A 11 7.47 26.92 -2.66
C SER A 11 8.07 28.32 -2.93
N PHE A 12 7.47 29.09 -3.85
CA PHE A 12 7.86 30.48 -4.20
C PHE A 12 6.68 31.44 -4.38
N LEU A 13 6.98 32.73 -4.52
CA LEU A 13 6.09 33.87 -4.82
C LEU A 13 6.62 34.66 -6.05
N ASN A 14 5.70 35.15 -6.88
CA ASN A 14 5.90 35.83 -8.19
C ASN A 14 6.52 37.23 -8.10
N LEU A 15 7.36 37.61 -9.09
CA LEU A 15 7.46 38.97 -9.65
C LEU A 15 8.02 38.96 -11.09
N SER A 16 7.39 39.73 -11.98
CA SER A 16 7.71 39.91 -13.42
C SER A 16 8.89 40.87 -13.67
N GLY A 17 9.66 40.63 -14.74
CA GLY A 17 10.69 41.55 -15.21
C GLY A 17 11.31 41.17 -16.56
N ASP A 18 11.56 42.19 -17.37
CA ASP A 18 11.73 42.25 -18.82
C ASP A 18 12.93 41.50 -19.46
N GLU A 19 12.74 41.11 -20.72
CA GLU A 19 13.57 40.26 -21.56
C GLU A 19 14.72 41.06 -22.19
N THR A 20 15.99 40.78 -21.85
CA THR A 20 17.12 41.18 -22.72
C THR A 20 18.28 40.19 -22.74
N ARG A 21 18.59 39.76 -23.98
CA ARG A 21 19.87 39.27 -24.55
C ARG A 21 20.55 38.03 -23.96
N LYS A 22 20.44 36.93 -24.72
CA LYS A 22 21.37 35.79 -24.76
C LYS A 22 22.84 36.23 -24.89
N PRO A 23 23.76 35.56 -24.19
CA PRO A 23 25.07 35.25 -24.74
C PRO A 23 25.24 33.74 -24.96
N ALA A 24 26.02 33.46 -26.00
CA ALA A 24 26.42 32.15 -26.49
C ALA A 24 27.26 31.36 -25.48
N CYS A 25 27.35 30.04 -25.74
CA CYS A 25 28.23 29.05 -25.10
C CYS A 25 29.29 29.61 -24.16
N VAL A 26 29.00 29.60 -22.85
CA VAL A 26 30.01 29.54 -21.81
C VAL A 26 29.86 28.19 -21.13
N GLN A 27 30.78 27.27 -21.42
CA GLN A 27 31.06 26.13 -20.55
C GLN A 27 31.55 26.71 -19.23
N MET A 28 30.72 26.82 -18.19
CA MET A 28 31.07 26.75 -16.77
C MET A 28 29.82 26.93 -15.88
N ALA A 29 29.78 26.11 -14.82
CA ALA A 29 29.01 26.21 -13.60
C ALA A 29 27.49 26.01 -13.61
N ALA A 30 27.05 24.93 -12.94
CA ALA A 30 25.73 24.88 -12.34
C ALA A 30 25.70 25.89 -11.18
N MET A 31 24.67 26.75 -11.15
CA MET A 31 24.54 27.79 -10.15
C MET A 31 23.23 27.61 -9.39
N ILE A 32 23.34 27.43 -8.07
CA ILE A 32 22.21 27.20 -7.18
C ILE A 32 22.06 28.40 -6.26
N SER A 33 20.89 29.04 -6.28
CA SER A 33 20.57 30.12 -5.33
C SER A 33 19.55 29.62 -4.30
N VAL A 34 19.93 29.65 -3.02
CA VAL A 34 19.02 29.30 -1.90
C VAL A 34 18.77 30.52 -1.05
N SER A 35 17.51 30.94 -0.98
CA SER A 35 17.03 32.00 -0.11
C SER A 35 16.39 31.41 1.15
N LEU A 36 16.93 31.76 2.32
CA LEU A 36 16.49 31.29 3.62
C LEU A 36 15.67 32.37 4.32
N THR A 37 14.42 32.04 4.63
CA THR A 37 13.54 32.91 5.42
C THR A 37 13.42 32.35 6.83
N LEU A 38 14.11 32.96 7.79
CA LEU A 38 14.23 32.47 9.16
C LEU A 38 13.47 33.38 10.15
N PRO A 39 12.77 32.81 11.14
CA PRO A 39 12.04 33.57 12.15
C PRO A 39 12.96 34.15 13.23
N GLN A 40 14.10 33.51 13.54
CA GLN A 40 15.06 33.93 14.55
C GLN A 40 16.49 33.49 14.17
N MET A 41 17.50 33.73 15.03
CA MET A 41 18.83 33.15 14.89
C MET A 41 18.69 31.62 14.85
N SER A 42 19.16 30.97 13.79
CA SER A 42 18.91 29.53 13.57
C SER A 42 20.15 28.83 13.05
N GLU A 43 20.21 27.52 13.28
CA GLU A 43 21.24 26.63 12.74
C GLU A 43 20.64 25.80 11.61
N VAL A 44 21.34 25.69 10.48
CA VAL A 44 20.88 24.97 9.29
C VAL A 44 21.95 24.01 8.81
N GLU A 45 21.58 22.77 8.53
CA GLU A 45 22.43 21.77 7.89
C GLU A 45 22.28 21.84 6.37
N LEU A 46 23.40 22.04 5.66
CA LEU A 46 23.41 22.14 4.20
C LEU A 46 24.41 21.14 3.60
N THR A 47 23.89 20.22 2.81
CA THR A 47 24.68 19.16 2.16
C THR A 47 24.54 19.21 0.64
N LEU A 48 25.67 19.17 -0.07
CA LEU A 48 25.71 19.00 -1.53
C LEU A 48 26.12 17.57 -1.87
N GLN A 49 25.44 16.97 -2.85
CA GLN A 49 25.70 15.61 -3.33
C GLN A 49 25.77 15.60 -4.86
N GLU A 50 26.68 14.81 -5.44
CA GLU A 50 26.68 14.54 -6.89
C GLU A 50 25.70 13.43 -7.27
N SER A 51 25.08 13.55 -8.45
CA SER A 51 24.26 12.50 -9.06
C SER A 51 25.13 11.32 -9.49
N LYS A 52 24.67 10.09 -9.20
CA LYS A 52 25.32 8.83 -9.63
C LYS A 52 25.22 8.55 -11.14
N GLN A 53 24.51 9.39 -11.92
CA GLN A 53 24.34 9.19 -13.36
C GLN A 53 25.45 9.89 -14.16
N ASN A 54 26.34 9.08 -14.76
CA ASN A 54 27.36 9.47 -15.74
C ASN A 54 28.25 10.65 -15.35
N ALA A 55 29.29 10.32 -14.58
CA ALA A 55 30.45 11.15 -14.36
C ALA A 55 31.21 11.39 -15.69
N THR A 56 30.81 12.42 -16.44
CA THR A 56 31.66 13.04 -17.46
C THR A 56 31.67 14.55 -17.25
N GLY A 57 32.68 15.01 -16.52
CA GLY A 57 33.07 16.41 -16.42
C GLY A 57 32.88 17.01 -15.03
N THR A 58 33.99 17.24 -14.32
CA THR A 58 34.08 18.08 -13.12
C THR A 58 33.63 19.50 -13.46
N ARG A 59 32.36 19.83 -13.18
CA ARG A 59 31.82 21.19 -13.35
C ARG A 59 31.97 21.91 -12.02
N GLU A 60 32.71 23.02 -12.01
CA GLU A 60 32.79 23.91 -10.85
C GLU A 60 31.40 24.50 -10.54
N VAL A 61 30.91 24.42 -9.30
CA VAL A 61 29.54 24.86 -8.93
C VAL A 61 29.59 26.17 -8.16
N LEU A 62 28.72 27.13 -8.49
CA LEU A 62 28.58 28.37 -7.73
C LEU A 62 27.32 28.34 -6.88
N LEU A 63 27.48 28.23 -5.56
CA LEU A 63 26.38 28.23 -4.60
C LEU A 63 26.20 29.61 -3.98
N VAL A 64 25.00 30.16 -4.08
CA VAL A 64 24.65 31.48 -3.57
C VAL A 64 23.65 31.35 -2.44
N LEU A 65 24.07 31.70 -1.22
CA LEU A 65 23.25 31.63 -0.01
C LEU A 65 22.81 33.04 0.39
N VAL A 66 21.49 33.23 0.48
CA VAL A 66 20.88 34.50 0.89
C VAL A 66 20.02 34.24 2.11
N SER A 67 20.30 34.90 3.22
CA SER A 67 19.46 34.83 4.43
C SER A 67 18.87 36.19 4.78
N ASN A 68 17.64 36.20 5.29
CA ASN A 68 16.99 37.41 5.80
C ASN A 68 17.43 37.77 7.24
N LYS A 69 17.95 36.79 7.99
CA LYS A 69 18.46 36.91 9.36
C LYS A 69 19.80 36.18 9.49
N TRP A 70 20.44 36.37 10.64
CA TRP A 70 21.67 35.66 10.96
C TRP A 70 21.43 34.14 11.06
N VAL A 71 22.29 33.37 10.40
CA VAL A 71 22.21 31.90 10.34
C VAL A 71 23.59 31.28 10.54
N ASN A 72 23.63 30.22 11.36
CA ASN A 72 24.79 29.34 11.45
C ASN A 72 24.60 28.15 10.51
N VAL A 73 25.52 27.95 9.56
CA VAL A 73 25.42 26.89 8.56
C VAL A 73 26.44 25.80 8.84
N LYS A 74 25.97 24.57 9.01
CA LYS A 74 26.77 23.34 8.97
C LYS A 74 26.86 22.89 7.52
N PHE A 75 27.97 23.24 6.86
CA PHE A 75 28.15 22.99 5.44
C PHE A 75 28.96 21.72 5.16
N GLN A 76 28.45 20.86 4.28
CA GLN A 76 29.11 19.64 3.84
C GLN A 76 29.04 19.50 2.32
N ALA A 77 30.20 19.40 1.66
CA ALA A 77 30.32 19.21 0.22
C ALA A 77 31.53 18.30 -0.09
N PRO A 78 31.37 16.98 -0.06
CA PRO A 78 32.46 16.05 -0.30
C PRO A 78 32.85 16.05 -1.79
N GLU A 79 34.13 16.34 -2.08
CA GLU A 79 34.79 16.18 -3.40
C GLU A 79 34.24 17.02 -4.56
N ILE A 80 33.41 18.03 -4.31
CA ILE A 80 32.83 18.91 -5.35
C ILE A 80 33.64 20.22 -5.47
N PRO A 81 34.17 20.58 -6.66
CA PRO A 81 34.77 21.88 -6.88
C PRO A 81 33.68 22.96 -6.81
N LEU A 82 33.72 23.84 -5.80
CA LEU A 82 32.68 24.85 -5.59
C LEU A 82 33.19 26.24 -5.19
N GLN A 83 32.45 27.25 -5.62
CA GLN A 83 32.52 28.63 -5.16
C GLN A 83 31.30 28.95 -4.31
N LEU A 84 31.50 29.63 -3.20
CA LEU A 84 30.44 29.97 -2.25
C LEU A 84 30.26 31.49 -2.19
N ALA A 85 29.06 31.98 -2.46
CA ALA A 85 28.74 33.40 -2.35
C ALA A 85 27.70 33.62 -1.24
N TYR A 86 28.03 34.40 -0.22
CA TYR A 86 27.14 34.66 0.93
C TYR A 86 27.41 36.03 1.56
N ASN A 87 26.49 36.51 2.40
CA ASN A 87 26.68 37.72 3.18
C ASN A 87 27.37 37.39 4.53
N PRO A 88 28.63 37.81 4.76
CA PRO A 88 29.37 37.46 5.97
C PRO A 88 28.78 38.05 7.27
N ASN A 89 27.93 39.07 7.18
CA ASN A 89 27.27 39.65 8.34
C ASN A 89 26.03 38.85 8.78
N LEU A 90 25.48 38.01 7.90
CA LEU A 90 24.25 37.25 8.13
C LEU A 90 24.47 35.73 8.11
N THR A 91 25.65 35.25 7.71
CA THR A 91 25.92 33.82 7.59
C THR A 91 27.27 33.49 8.19
N THR A 92 27.28 32.60 9.18
CA THR A 92 28.49 32.01 9.76
C THR A 92 28.54 30.53 9.48
N PHE A 93 29.74 29.96 9.35
CA PHE A 93 29.92 28.53 9.14
C PHE A 93 30.53 27.89 10.38
N SER A 94 29.97 26.75 10.80
CA SER A 94 30.46 26.02 11.99
C SER A 94 31.89 25.50 11.81
N LYS A 95 32.24 25.10 10.58
CA LYS A 95 33.61 24.82 10.14
C LYS A 95 33.94 25.80 9.02
N LYS A 96 35.13 26.41 9.03
CA LYS A 96 35.55 27.29 7.93
C LYS A 96 35.50 26.49 6.61
N PRO A 97 34.78 26.98 5.59
CA PRO A 97 34.68 26.25 4.34
C PRO A 97 36.02 26.31 3.61
N GLU A 98 36.56 25.14 3.23
CA GLU A 98 37.83 24.99 2.50
C GLU A 98 37.64 25.26 0.99
N VAL A 99 36.86 26.29 0.65
CA VAL A 99 36.41 26.61 -0.72
C VAL A 99 36.51 28.11 -0.97
N SER A 100 36.62 28.51 -2.25
CA SER A 100 36.65 29.93 -2.63
C SER A 100 35.34 30.64 -2.27
N THR A 101 35.44 31.73 -1.51
CA THR A 101 34.28 32.51 -1.03
C THR A 101 34.19 33.88 -1.68
N THR A 102 32.97 34.34 -1.99
CA THR A 102 32.65 35.68 -2.49
C THR A 102 31.68 36.36 -1.52
N ALA A 103 32.02 37.55 -1.04
CA ALA A 103 31.13 38.31 -0.15
C ALA A 103 30.00 39.01 -0.94
N LEU A 104 28.74 38.74 -0.58
CA LEU A 104 27.59 39.50 -1.05
C LEU A 104 27.39 40.75 -0.18
N SER A 105 27.11 41.88 -0.85
CA SER A 105 26.71 43.12 -0.17
C SER A 105 25.32 42.98 0.47
N SER A 106 25.17 43.47 1.70
CA SER A 106 23.91 43.47 2.46
C SER A 106 22.81 44.37 1.88
N LEU A 107 23.17 45.25 0.93
CA LEU A 107 22.25 46.19 0.27
C LEU A 107 21.57 45.61 -0.98
N MET A 108 21.97 44.43 -1.46
CA MET A 108 21.38 43.86 -2.66
C MET A 108 20.02 43.22 -2.36
N SER A 109 18.98 43.68 -3.06
CA SER A 109 17.67 43.03 -3.08
C SER A 109 17.74 41.66 -3.74
N LYS A 110 16.78 40.76 -3.42
CA LYS A 110 16.69 39.43 -4.03
C LYS A 110 16.75 39.45 -5.56
N LYS A 111 16.12 40.46 -6.18
CA LYS A 111 16.15 40.67 -7.63
C LYS A 111 17.54 41.04 -8.15
N GLN A 112 18.21 41.98 -7.50
CA GLN A 112 19.59 42.36 -7.85
C GLN A 112 20.57 41.21 -7.67
N ILE A 113 20.35 40.34 -6.68
CA ILE A 113 21.12 39.11 -6.52
C ILE A 113 20.91 38.21 -7.73
N LEU A 114 19.66 37.90 -8.11
CA LEU A 114 19.40 37.06 -9.29
C LEU A 114 19.96 37.64 -10.59
N GLU A 115 19.94 38.97 -10.78
CA GLU A 115 20.56 39.65 -11.92
C GLU A 115 22.11 39.54 -11.88
N TRP A 116 22.71 39.72 -10.71
CA TRP A 116 24.16 39.53 -10.52
C TRP A 116 24.58 38.08 -10.79
N VAL A 117 23.76 37.13 -10.35
CA VAL A 117 23.91 35.68 -10.56
C VAL A 117 23.85 35.37 -12.07
N ALA A 118 22.80 35.84 -12.74
CA ALA A 118 22.59 35.63 -14.18
C ALA A 118 23.70 36.25 -15.05
N LYS A 119 24.36 37.32 -14.57
CA LYS A 119 25.52 37.93 -15.24
C LYS A 119 26.79 37.07 -15.15
N LYS A 120 26.91 36.21 -14.13
CA LYS A 120 28.09 35.34 -13.92
C LYS A 120 27.97 34.01 -14.63
N SER A 121 26.81 33.35 -14.53
CA SER A 121 26.57 32.05 -15.18
C SER A 121 25.08 31.75 -15.31
N ALA A 122 24.75 30.72 -16.10
CA ALA A 122 23.38 30.24 -16.24
C ALA A 122 22.89 29.62 -14.92
N ILE A 123 21.67 29.98 -14.53
CA ILE A 123 21.05 29.50 -13.30
C ILE A 123 20.43 28.12 -13.56
N THR A 124 20.85 27.12 -12.80
CA THR A 124 20.30 25.75 -12.93
C THR A 124 19.17 25.49 -11.94
N SER A 125 19.21 26.11 -10.75
CA SER A 125 18.18 25.91 -9.72
C SER A 125 18.09 27.10 -8.77
N VAL A 126 16.87 27.47 -8.40
CA VAL A 126 16.61 28.53 -7.40
C VAL A 126 15.58 28.01 -6.42
N ALA A 127 15.87 28.14 -5.12
CA ALA A 127 15.00 27.71 -4.02
C ALA A 127 14.79 28.81 -2.97
N THR A 128 13.56 28.96 -2.46
CA THR A 128 13.27 29.79 -1.28
C THR A 128 12.64 28.89 -0.23
N LEU A 129 13.31 28.78 0.91
CA LEU A 129 12.93 27.87 1.98
C LEU A 129 12.53 28.68 3.20
N VAL A 130 11.43 28.29 3.82
CA VAL A 130 10.90 28.92 5.03
C VAL A 130 11.27 28.06 6.22
N ASN A 131 12.07 28.61 7.12
CA ASN A 131 12.52 27.97 8.36
C ASN A 131 13.11 26.55 8.18
N PRO A 132 14.10 26.33 7.29
CA PRO A 132 14.69 25.01 7.07
C PRO A 132 15.59 24.58 8.24
N GLN A 133 15.51 23.31 8.62
CA GLN A 133 16.43 22.62 9.54
C GLN A 133 17.58 21.96 8.77
N SER A 134 17.25 21.22 7.71
CA SER A 134 18.21 20.52 6.85
C SER A 134 17.88 20.74 5.38
N ILE A 135 18.91 20.83 4.54
CA ILE A 135 18.81 21.07 3.11
C ILE A 135 19.81 20.15 2.41
N VAL A 136 19.32 19.33 1.48
CA VAL A 136 20.14 18.49 0.61
C VAL A 136 19.92 18.91 -0.84
N LEU A 137 21.02 19.30 -1.49
CA LEU A 137 21.05 19.66 -2.91
C LEU A 137 21.73 18.56 -3.70
N GLN A 138 21.04 18.00 -4.69
CA GLN A 138 21.62 17.03 -5.62
C GLN A 138 22.00 17.72 -6.93
N LEU A 139 23.27 17.57 -7.31
CA LEU A 139 23.84 18.14 -8.52
C LEU A 139 23.71 17.14 -9.67
N GLY A 140 23.07 17.55 -10.78
CA GLY A 140 22.92 16.75 -11.98
C GLY A 140 22.10 17.46 -13.04
N GLN A 141 22.19 17.01 -14.30
CA GLN A 141 21.27 17.45 -15.35
C GLN A 141 19.96 16.66 -15.23
N ASP A 142 18.85 17.33 -14.91
CA ASP A 142 17.53 16.76 -15.15
C ASP A 142 17.25 16.82 -16.66
N PRO A 143 17.08 15.67 -17.35
CA PRO A 143 16.81 15.64 -18.79
C PRO A 143 15.48 16.30 -19.19
N LYS A 144 14.62 16.67 -18.23
CA LYS A 144 13.33 17.34 -18.45
C LYS A 144 13.33 18.83 -18.05
N ALA A 145 14.44 19.38 -17.54
CA ALA A 145 14.49 20.78 -17.12
C ALA A 145 14.40 21.73 -18.33
N LEU A 146 13.60 22.79 -18.19
CA LEU A 146 13.52 23.87 -19.18
C LEU A 146 14.89 24.56 -19.35
N PRO A 147 15.23 25.04 -20.56
CA PRO A 147 16.51 25.73 -20.81
C PRO A 147 16.63 27.09 -20.11
N TYR A 148 15.53 27.58 -19.50
CA TYR A 148 15.47 28.79 -18.70
C TYR A 148 14.82 28.48 -17.35
N CYS A 149 15.41 29.00 -16.27
CA CYS A 149 14.88 28.86 -14.90
C CYS A 149 13.89 30.00 -14.63
N LEU A 150 12.59 29.73 -14.75
CA LEU A 150 11.52 30.63 -14.31
C LEU A 150 11.00 30.19 -12.93
N PRO A 151 10.98 31.08 -11.92
CA PRO A 151 10.49 30.73 -10.59
C PRO A 151 8.96 30.62 -10.58
N GLU A 152 8.43 29.44 -10.20
CA GLU A 152 6.99 29.18 -10.05
C GLU A 152 6.62 28.83 -8.60
N THR A 153 5.39 29.19 -8.19
CA THR A 153 4.90 28.95 -6.84
C THR A 153 4.51 27.48 -6.64
N ASN A 154 4.93 26.85 -5.53
CA ASN A 154 4.67 25.44 -5.21
C ASN A 154 5.20 24.45 -6.27
N GLN A 155 6.36 24.76 -6.85
CA GLN A 155 7.00 23.92 -7.85
C GLN A 155 7.75 22.75 -7.20
N ASP A 156 7.49 21.54 -7.70
CA ASP A 156 8.26 20.37 -7.31
C ASP A 156 9.68 20.43 -7.92
N MET A 157 10.69 20.44 -7.05
CA MET A 157 12.12 20.42 -7.41
C MET A 157 12.63 18.99 -7.66
N GLY A 158 11.76 17.98 -7.48
CA GLY A 158 12.05 16.57 -7.72
C GLY A 158 13.23 16.08 -6.88
N LEU A 159 14.23 15.51 -7.56
CA LEU A 159 15.45 15.01 -6.91
C LEU A 159 16.48 16.12 -6.62
N THR A 160 16.32 17.30 -7.22
CA THR A 160 17.32 18.38 -7.18
C THR A 160 17.47 19.01 -5.79
N LEU A 161 16.37 19.09 -5.03
CA LEU A 161 16.36 19.68 -3.70
C LEU A 161 15.43 18.89 -2.78
N LYS A 162 15.98 18.49 -1.64
CA LYS A 162 15.23 17.97 -0.51
C LYS A 162 15.49 18.82 0.72
N TRP A 163 14.48 19.07 1.54
CA TRP A 163 14.66 19.86 2.76
C TRP A 163 13.63 19.50 3.82
N GLN A 164 14.02 19.74 5.08
CA GLN A 164 13.17 19.54 6.26
C GLN A 164 12.96 20.88 6.97
N PRO A 165 11.72 21.24 7.37
CA PRO A 165 11.45 22.44 8.16
C PRO A 165 11.76 22.24 9.65
N GLN A 166 12.14 23.32 10.34
CA GLN A 166 12.56 23.31 11.75
C GLN A 166 11.40 23.34 12.75
N ALA A 167 10.25 23.88 12.37
CA ALA A 167 9.06 23.88 13.22
C ALA A 167 8.09 22.77 12.76
N PRO A 168 7.62 21.89 13.66
CA PRO A 168 6.55 20.96 13.32
C PRO A 168 5.31 21.74 12.89
N THR A 169 4.65 21.31 11.83
CA THR A 169 3.42 21.95 11.33
C THR A 169 2.40 22.05 12.45
N GLN A 170 1.66 23.16 12.52
CA GLN A 170 0.61 23.31 13.53
C GLN A 170 -0.45 22.22 13.34
N VAL A 171 -0.40 21.21 14.21
CA VAL A 171 -1.34 20.09 14.20
C VAL A 171 -2.66 20.59 14.81
N GLN A 172 -3.72 20.54 14.01
CA GLN A 172 -5.06 20.85 14.49
C GLN A 172 -5.73 19.58 15.00
N GLY A 173 -6.60 19.71 15.98
CA GLY A 173 -7.38 18.60 16.50
C GLY A 173 -8.69 19.11 17.08
N CYS A 174 -9.73 18.28 17.03
CA CYS A 174 -11.04 18.63 17.56
C CYS A 174 -11.79 17.37 18.07
N PRO A 175 -12.56 17.49 19.16
CA PRO A 175 -13.52 16.46 19.55
C PRO A 175 -14.71 16.45 18.58
N LEU A 176 -15.26 15.27 18.32
CA LEU A 176 -16.46 15.09 17.50
C LEU A 176 -17.67 14.81 18.40
N GLU A 177 -18.62 15.73 18.40
CA GLU A 177 -19.86 15.59 19.17
C GLU A 177 -20.75 14.47 18.60
N GLY A 178 -21.42 13.73 19.49
CA GLY A 178 -22.41 12.71 19.12
C GLY A 178 -21.85 11.32 18.80
N VAL A 179 -20.56 11.07 19.02
CA VAL A 179 -19.94 9.74 18.83
C VAL A 179 -19.51 9.17 20.18
N THR A 180 -20.03 8.00 20.54
CA THR A 180 -19.66 7.27 21.77
C THR A 180 -18.42 6.41 21.52
N GLY A 181 -17.34 6.61 22.28
CA GLY A 181 -16.10 5.83 22.17
C GLY A 181 -14.85 6.66 22.41
N HIS A 182 -13.67 6.03 22.29
CA HIS A 182 -12.35 6.66 22.39
C HIS A 182 -11.50 6.35 21.15
N LYS A 183 -12.09 6.55 19.97
CA LYS A 183 -11.46 6.26 18.69
C LYS A 183 -10.85 7.52 18.08
N GLU A 184 -9.56 7.49 17.80
CA GLU A 184 -8.80 8.65 17.32
C GLU A 184 -8.62 8.63 15.80
N ALA A 185 -8.86 9.77 15.14
CA ALA A 185 -8.59 9.96 13.73
C ALA A 185 -7.35 10.85 13.52
N TYR A 186 -6.43 10.37 12.69
CA TYR A 186 -5.25 11.06 12.19
C TYR A 186 -5.46 11.36 10.70
N ILE A 187 -5.58 12.63 10.35
CA ILE A 187 -5.95 13.08 9.01
C ILE A 187 -4.77 13.84 8.40
N LEU A 188 -4.27 13.33 7.28
CA LEU A 188 -3.23 13.97 6.48
C LEU A 188 -3.79 14.28 5.09
N ARG A 189 -3.69 15.56 4.69
CA ARG A 189 -4.12 16.06 3.39
C ARG A 189 -2.94 16.62 2.61
N ILE A 190 -2.64 16.05 1.45
CA ILE A 190 -1.65 16.55 0.49
C ILE A 190 -2.37 17.46 -0.51
N LEU A 191 -1.94 18.72 -0.57
CA LEU A 191 -2.49 19.69 -1.50
C LEU A 191 -1.97 19.43 -2.93
N PRO A 192 -2.79 19.68 -3.97
CA PRO A 192 -2.39 19.48 -5.36
C PRO A 192 -1.21 20.40 -5.75
N GLY A 193 -0.17 19.80 -6.34
CA GLY A 193 0.96 20.51 -6.92
C GLY A 193 0.80 20.73 -8.43
N ALA A 194 1.70 21.53 -9.03
CA ALA A 194 1.70 21.83 -10.47
C ALA A 194 2.05 20.62 -11.35
N GLY A 195 2.64 19.55 -10.77
CA GLY A 195 3.01 18.33 -11.48
C GLY A 195 1.88 17.30 -11.56
N THR A 196 1.80 16.60 -12.70
CA THR A 196 0.87 15.47 -12.93
C THR A 196 1.55 14.10 -12.83
N ARG A 197 2.78 14.06 -12.30
CA ARG A 197 3.59 12.84 -12.25
C ARG A 197 3.08 11.89 -11.15
N PRO A 198 3.01 10.58 -11.41
CA PRO A 198 2.78 9.60 -10.35
C PRO A 198 3.88 9.68 -9.29
N GLN A 199 3.50 9.86 -8.03
CA GLN A 199 4.42 10.02 -6.92
C GLN A 199 3.97 9.16 -5.74
N THR A 200 4.94 8.56 -5.05
CA THR A 200 4.67 7.79 -3.83
C THR A 200 5.14 8.61 -2.63
N VAL A 201 4.26 8.75 -1.63
CA VAL A 201 4.52 9.46 -0.38
C VAL A 201 4.73 8.42 0.72
N ASP A 202 5.89 8.46 1.35
CA ASP A 202 6.24 7.59 2.46
C ASP A 202 5.66 8.19 3.75
N VAL A 203 4.77 7.46 4.42
CA VAL A 203 4.09 7.90 5.64
C VAL A 203 4.52 7.01 6.80
N ASN A 204 5.36 7.55 7.67
CA ASN A 204 5.82 6.91 8.89
C ASN A 204 4.97 7.40 10.07
N VAL A 205 4.33 6.46 10.77
CA VAL A 205 3.46 6.73 11.92
C VAL A 205 4.04 6.08 13.17
N GLU A 206 4.35 6.91 14.16
CA GLU A 206 4.89 6.51 15.45
C GLU A 206 3.96 6.99 16.56
N LEU A 207 3.14 6.08 17.08
CA LEU A 207 2.27 6.34 18.22
C LEU A 207 2.93 5.81 19.50
N SER A 208 3.01 6.64 20.53
CA SER A 208 3.47 6.26 21.87
C SER A 208 2.25 6.04 22.76
N CYS A 209 1.66 4.83 22.69
CA CYS A 209 0.49 4.46 23.47
C CYS A 209 0.91 3.74 24.77
N GLU A 210 0.30 4.07 25.92
CA GLU A 210 0.61 3.42 27.21
C GLU A 210 0.06 1.98 27.30
N SER A 211 -0.94 1.63 26.48
CA SER A 211 -1.58 0.30 26.49
C SER A 211 -1.99 -0.17 25.09
N GLY A 212 -1.36 -1.25 24.61
CA GLY A 212 -1.79 -2.02 23.43
C GLY A 212 -1.87 -1.24 22.10
N ASP A 213 -2.50 -1.87 21.10
CA ASP A 213 -2.85 -1.20 19.85
C ASP A 213 -4.05 -0.26 20.08
N PRO A 214 -3.95 1.03 19.68
CA PRO A 214 -5.03 1.98 19.84
C PRO A 214 -6.14 1.73 18.81
N ASP A 215 -7.39 1.99 19.18
CA ASP A 215 -8.47 2.10 18.20
C ASP A 215 -8.31 3.42 17.43
N ALA A 216 -7.52 3.37 16.35
CA ALA A 216 -7.11 4.54 15.58
C ALA A 216 -7.38 4.38 14.08
N ILE A 217 -7.60 5.50 13.41
CA ILE A 217 -7.79 5.59 11.96
C ILE A 217 -6.80 6.59 11.38
N LEU A 218 -6.15 6.22 10.29
CA LEU A 218 -5.33 7.10 9.47
C LEU A 218 -6.05 7.39 8.15
N ILE A 219 -6.39 8.67 7.93
CA ILE A 219 -7.05 9.17 6.72
C ILE A 219 -6.01 9.93 5.88
N LEU A 220 -5.69 9.43 4.69
CA LEU A 220 -4.71 10.01 3.76
C LEU A 220 -5.39 10.52 2.48
N GLN A 221 -5.53 11.83 2.35
CA GLN A 221 -6.13 12.46 1.18
C GLN A 221 -5.07 13.14 0.33
N GLY A 222 -5.13 12.94 -0.98
CA GLY A 222 -4.24 13.57 -1.94
C GLY A 222 -4.77 13.47 -3.37
N PRO A 223 -4.07 14.09 -4.33
CA PRO A 223 -4.44 14.05 -5.74
C PRO A 223 -4.43 12.63 -6.33
N PRO A 224 -5.10 12.38 -7.47
CA PRO A 224 -5.19 11.05 -8.08
C PRO A 224 -3.85 10.41 -8.48
N HIS A 225 -2.81 11.22 -8.66
CA HIS A 225 -1.46 10.78 -9.01
C HIS A 225 -0.60 10.42 -7.80
N VAL A 226 -1.12 10.56 -6.58
CA VAL A 226 -0.41 10.21 -5.34
C VAL A 226 -0.73 8.78 -4.92
N SER A 227 0.32 8.02 -4.63
CA SER A 227 0.27 6.72 -3.97
C SER A 227 0.91 6.80 -2.59
N TRP A 228 0.57 5.91 -1.67
CA TRP A 228 1.03 5.96 -0.28
C TRP A 228 1.83 4.71 0.08
N PHE A 229 2.94 4.88 0.78
CA PHE A 229 3.69 3.80 1.38
C PHE A 229 3.67 3.97 2.90
N ILE A 230 2.94 3.11 3.60
CA ILE A 230 2.61 3.30 5.00
C ILE A 230 3.47 2.41 5.89
N ASN A 231 4.10 3.01 6.89
CA ASN A 231 4.87 2.34 7.92
C ASN A 231 4.36 2.79 9.29
N ALA A 232 3.56 1.94 9.95
CA ALA A 232 3.00 2.22 11.28
C ALA A 232 3.56 1.24 12.32
N ASN A 233 3.84 1.74 13.53
CA ASN A 233 4.31 0.93 14.65
C ASN A 233 3.20 0.17 15.40
N HIS A 234 1.94 0.50 15.14
CA HIS A 234 0.75 -0.10 15.76
C HIS A 234 -0.29 -0.48 14.71
N ASN A 235 -1.16 -1.44 15.05
CA ASN A 235 -2.28 -1.80 14.17
C ASN A 235 -3.35 -0.70 14.17
N MET A 236 -3.73 -0.21 12.98
CA MET A 236 -4.72 0.84 12.81
C MET A 236 -5.45 0.73 11.47
N GLN A 237 -6.59 1.40 11.34
CA GLN A 237 -7.38 1.39 10.09
C GLN A 237 -6.85 2.43 9.10
N PHE A 238 -6.68 2.04 7.83
CA PHE A 238 -6.20 2.94 6.77
C PHE A 238 -7.33 3.32 5.81
N TRP A 239 -7.50 4.62 5.57
CA TRP A 239 -8.41 5.18 4.59
C TRP A 239 -7.64 6.14 3.70
N THR A 240 -7.31 5.74 2.48
CA THR A 240 -6.48 6.56 1.59
C THR A 240 -7.20 6.85 0.28
N THR A 241 -6.83 7.94 -0.38
CA THR A 241 -7.08 8.14 -1.82
C THR A 241 -6.02 7.41 -2.66
N GLY A 242 -6.24 7.26 -3.97
CA GLY A 242 -5.23 6.67 -4.87
C GLY A 242 -4.95 5.20 -4.60
N GLU A 243 -3.68 4.81 -4.54
CA GLU A 243 -3.23 3.46 -4.18
C GLU A 243 -2.33 3.53 -2.94
N TYR A 244 -2.33 2.50 -2.12
CA TYR A 244 -1.41 2.40 -0.99
C TYR A 244 -0.79 1.02 -0.86
N SER A 245 0.36 0.97 -0.21
CA SER A 245 1.08 -0.25 0.17
C SER A 245 1.57 -0.10 1.61
N ILE A 246 1.78 -1.22 2.28
CA ILE A 246 2.20 -1.23 3.69
C ILE A 246 3.60 -1.84 3.74
N LYS A 247 4.49 -1.33 4.59
CA LYS A 247 5.90 -1.77 4.66
C LYS A 247 6.10 -3.29 4.78
N ILE A 248 5.20 -3.98 5.48
CA ILE A 248 5.22 -5.45 5.63
C ILE A 248 4.85 -6.20 4.35
N PHE A 249 4.17 -5.54 3.39
CA PHE A 249 3.75 -6.07 2.10
C PHE A 249 3.98 -5.02 0.98
N PRO A 250 5.24 -4.68 0.64
CA PRO A 250 5.55 -3.58 -0.26
C PRO A 250 5.09 -3.83 -1.70
N GLU A 251 5.01 -5.09 -2.12
CA GLU A 251 4.60 -5.48 -3.48
C GLU A 251 3.07 -5.44 -3.69
N LYS A 252 2.30 -5.45 -2.59
CA LYS A 252 0.83 -5.44 -2.64
C LYS A 252 0.33 -4.00 -2.70
N LYS A 253 -0.04 -3.55 -3.90
CA LYS A 253 -0.75 -2.27 -4.09
C LYS A 253 -2.25 -2.47 -3.84
N ILE A 254 -2.78 -1.76 -2.87
CA ILE A 254 -4.19 -1.77 -2.49
C ILE A 254 -4.82 -0.48 -2.99
N LYS A 255 -5.96 -0.61 -3.68
CA LYS A 255 -6.71 0.56 -4.16
C LYS A 255 -7.39 1.25 -2.98
N GLY A 256 -7.23 2.56 -2.90
CA GLY A 256 -7.88 3.42 -1.91
C GLY A 256 -9.35 3.69 -2.22
N PHE A 257 -9.94 4.57 -1.42
CA PHE A 257 -11.33 5.00 -1.47
C PHE A 257 -11.46 6.41 -2.06
N ASN A 258 -12.68 6.76 -2.46
CA ASN A 258 -13.02 8.12 -2.85
C ASN A 258 -13.27 8.96 -1.60
N LEU A 259 -12.25 9.68 -1.14
CA LEU A 259 -12.35 10.57 0.03
C LEU A 259 -12.75 12.00 -0.40
N PRO A 260 -13.46 12.75 0.46
CA PRO A 260 -13.76 14.16 0.21
C PRO A 260 -12.50 15.02 0.11
N ASP A 261 -12.48 15.99 -0.80
CA ASP A 261 -11.35 16.93 -0.97
C ASP A 261 -11.50 18.22 -0.14
N THR A 262 -12.40 18.23 0.85
CA THR A 262 -12.55 19.39 1.75
C THR A 262 -12.20 19.00 3.19
N PRO A 263 -11.59 19.90 3.98
CA PRO A 263 -11.30 19.63 5.39
C PRO A 263 -12.52 19.17 6.17
N GLN A 264 -13.67 19.85 5.98
CA GLN A 264 -14.93 19.49 6.64
C GLN A 264 -15.48 18.14 6.15
N GLY A 265 -15.29 17.81 4.87
CA GLY A 265 -15.64 16.50 4.33
C GLY A 265 -14.83 15.37 4.97
N LEU A 266 -13.52 15.56 5.15
CA LEU A 266 -12.64 14.59 5.80
C LEU A 266 -12.96 14.42 7.29
N ILE A 267 -13.27 15.51 7.99
CA ILE A 267 -13.76 15.46 9.38
C ILE A 267 -15.10 14.72 9.45
N GLY A 268 -16.00 14.95 8.48
CA GLY A 268 -17.25 14.21 8.35
C GLY A 268 -17.03 12.71 8.09
N GLU A 269 -16.02 12.36 7.31
CA GLU A 269 -15.66 10.96 7.05
C GLU A 269 -15.11 10.29 8.31
N ALA A 270 -14.26 10.98 9.09
CA ALA A 270 -13.83 10.50 10.40
C ALA A 270 -15.01 10.20 11.33
N ARG A 271 -16.06 11.05 11.32
CA ARG A 271 -17.30 10.82 12.09
C ARG A 271 -18.03 9.57 11.61
N LYS A 272 -18.16 9.34 10.31
CA LYS A 272 -18.79 8.11 9.76
C LYS A 272 -18.04 6.84 10.16
N LEU A 273 -16.73 6.95 10.36
CA LEU A 273 -15.86 5.87 10.82
C LEU A 273 -15.85 5.68 12.34
N ASN A 274 -16.81 6.31 13.04
CA ASN A 274 -16.98 6.29 14.49
C ASN A 274 -15.78 6.86 15.27
N ALA A 275 -15.02 7.80 14.69
CA ALA A 275 -14.00 8.53 15.45
C ALA A 275 -14.67 9.50 16.43
N SER A 276 -14.26 9.45 17.70
CA SER A 276 -14.73 10.38 18.74
C SER A 276 -13.91 11.67 18.75
N THR A 277 -12.67 11.62 18.28
CA THR A 277 -11.74 12.76 18.28
C THR A 277 -10.88 12.73 17.02
N VAL A 278 -10.70 13.88 16.39
CA VAL A 278 -9.63 14.10 15.42
C VAL A 278 -8.37 14.51 16.21
N ALA A 279 -7.45 13.56 16.38
CA ALA A 279 -6.23 13.74 17.16
C ALA A 279 -5.17 14.55 16.40
N SER A 280 -5.18 14.44 15.07
CA SER A 280 -4.29 15.18 14.19
C SER A 280 -5.00 15.49 12.88
N PHE A 281 -4.96 16.75 12.46
CA PHE A 281 -5.36 17.21 11.13
C PHE A 281 -4.26 18.11 10.61
N VAL A 282 -3.67 17.74 9.47
CA VAL A 282 -2.61 18.51 8.83
C VAL A 282 -2.79 18.55 7.33
N GLU A 283 -2.59 19.74 6.76
CA GLU A 283 -2.47 19.95 5.32
C GLU A 283 -1.01 20.24 4.97
N LEU A 284 -0.47 19.52 4.01
CA LEU A 284 0.90 19.69 3.53
C LEU A 284 0.91 19.93 2.01
N PRO A 285 1.88 20.69 1.47
CA PRO A 285 2.20 20.61 0.06
C PRO A 285 2.74 19.22 -0.29
N LEU A 286 2.97 18.96 -1.58
CA LEU A 286 3.58 17.71 -2.04
C LEU A 286 4.88 17.42 -1.26
N ALA A 287 4.93 16.24 -0.64
CA ALA A 287 6.02 15.78 0.22
C ALA A 287 6.44 14.37 -0.18
N ASN A 288 7.73 14.05 -0.05
CA ASN A 288 8.21 12.69 -0.35
C ASN A 288 8.04 11.77 0.86
N GLU A 289 8.32 12.30 2.05
CA GLU A 289 8.30 11.55 3.30
C GLU A 289 7.65 12.38 4.40
N VAL A 290 6.78 11.74 5.19
CA VAL A 290 6.01 12.35 6.28
C VAL A 290 6.15 11.49 7.52
N TRP A 291 6.50 12.12 8.64
CA TRP A 291 6.64 11.51 9.95
C TRP A 291 5.59 12.09 10.90
N LEU A 292 4.62 11.26 11.26
CA LEU A 292 3.59 11.58 12.24
C LEU A 292 3.96 10.94 13.58
N ARG A 293 4.13 11.76 14.62
CA ARG A 293 4.39 11.29 15.99
C ARG A 293 3.29 11.73 16.93
N ALA A 294 2.72 10.80 17.69
CA ALA A 294 1.74 11.13 18.72
C ALA A 294 2.20 10.59 20.07
N SER A 295 2.24 11.48 21.06
CA SER A 295 2.72 11.19 22.42
C SER A 295 1.66 10.62 23.36
N SER A 296 0.40 10.48 22.91
CA SER A 296 -0.69 9.93 23.70
C SER A 296 -1.78 9.37 22.79
N CYS A 297 -2.26 8.16 23.08
CA CYS A 297 -3.41 7.53 22.43
C CYS A 297 -4.51 7.38 23.49
N GLY A 298 -5.57 8.18 23.42
CA GLY A 298 -6.73 8.06 24.30
C GLY A 298 -6.47 8.38 25.78
N ALA A 299 -6.14 9.63 26.11
CA ALA A 299 -6.20 10.08 27.51
C ALA A 299 -7.68 10.25 27.94
N ARG A 300 -8.13 9.38 28.85
CA ARG A 300 -9.41 9.55 29.57
C ARG A 300 -9.40 10.94 30.23
N PRO A 301 -10.36 11.85 29.96
CA PRO A 301 -10.38 13.15 30.63
C PRO A 301 -10.53 12.94 32.14
N GLN A 302 -9.53 13.35 32.91
CA GLN A 302 -9.63 13.37 34.37
C GLN A 302 -10.63 14.44 34.79
N THR A 303 -11.77 14.02 35.33
CA THR A 303 -12.56 14.83 36.25
C THR A 303 -12.36 14.30 37.68
N SER A 304 -12.08 15.24 38.60
CA SER A 304 -11.98 15.11 40.07
C SER A 304 -10.57 14.87 40.66
N PRO A 305 -10.27 15.46 41.85
CA PRO A 305 -8.95 15.96 42.22
C PRO A 305 -7.98 14.86 42.68
N ALA A 306 -6.70 15.24 42.65
CA ALA A 306 -5.50 14.44 42.84
C ALA A 306 -5.66 13.21 43.78
N PRO A 307 -5.37 12.00 43.30
CA PRO A 307 -5.13 10.88 44.19
C PRO A 307 -3.75 11.04 44.82
N VAL A 308 -3.76 10.94 46.14
CA VAL A 308 -2.60 10.79 47.01
C VAL A 308 -1.62 9.77 46.43
N LEU A 309 -0.33 10.11 46.50
CA LEU A 309 0.79 9.22 46.17
C LEU A 309 0.62 7.90 46.93
N THR A 310 0.11 6.89 46.24
CA THR A 310 0.21 5.52 46.68
C THR A 310 1.24 4.86 45.78
N THR A 311 2.28 4.38 46.44
CA THR A 311 3.27 3.46 45.89
C THR A 311 2.59 2.40 45.00
N PRO A 312 3.22 2.00 43.88
CA PRO A 312 2.60 1.10 42.92
C PRO A 312 2.19 -0.22 43.60
N PRO A 313 0.93 -0.66 43.51
CA PRO A 313 0.58 -1.99 43.98
C PRO A 313 1.24 -2.98 43.04
N LYS A 314 1.96 -3.95 43.61
CA LYS A 314 2.45 -5.14 42.91
C LYS A 314 1.25 -5.81 42.25
N GLN A 315 1.07 -5.63 40.95
CA GLN A 315 -0.16 -6.05 40.27
C GLN A 315 -0.07 -7.55 39.97
N GLY A 316 -0.73 -8.36 40.80
CA GLY A 316 -0.88 -9.80 40.61
C GLY A 316 -1.88 -10.17 39.52
N CYS A 317 -2.05 -11.48 39.32
CA CYS A 317 -2.94 -12.15 38.38
C CYS A 317 -4.24 -11.37 38.06
N ASN A 318 -4.43 -10.99 36.80
CA ASN A 318 -5.68 -10.38 36.32
C ASN A 318 -6.72 -11.49 36.00
N PRO A 319 -7.82 -11.60 36.77
CA PRO A 319 -8.79 -12.68 36.60
C PRO A 319 -9.57 -12.62 35.28
N GLU A 320 -9.89 -11.43 34.77
CA GLU A 320 -10.71 -11.26 33.55
C GLU A 320 -9.98 -11.75 32.29
N LEU A 321 -8.69 -11.41 32.18
CA LEU A 321 -7.84 -11.86 31.08
C LEU A 321 -7.58 -13.37 31.17
N LEU A 322 -7.52 -13.94 32.38
CA LEU A 322 -7.36 -15.37 32.52
C LEU A 322 -8.62 -16.13 32.07
N LEU A 323 -9.81 -15.59 32.39
CA LEU A 323 -11.07 -16.17 31.97
C LEU A 323 -11.23 -16.17 30.45
N SER A 324 -10.73 -15.15 29.72
CA SER A 324 -10.83 -15.11 28.26
C SER A 324 -9.96 -16.15 27.54
N LEU A 325 -8.89 -16.62 28.16
CA LEU A 325 -7.98 -17.63 27.61
C LEU A 325 -8.55 -19.06 27.59
N ILE A 326 -9.61 -19.33 28.36
CA ILE A 326 -10.22 -20.67 28.44
C ILE A 326 -11.31 -20.77 27.38
N GLN A 327 -11.03 -21.44 26.27
CA GLN A 327 -11.99 -21.63 25.18
C GLN A 327 -12.44 -23.11 25.10
N PRO A 328 -13.76 -23.39 25.11
CA PRO A 328 -14.26 -24.74 25.00
C PRO A 328 -14.22 -25.26 23.57
N THR A 329 -13.86 -26.53 23.42
CA THR A 329 -13.89 -27.26 22.14
C THR A 329 -14.66 -28.56 22.32
N CYS A 330 -15.51 -28.88 21.34
CA CYS A 330 -16.39 -30.04 21.38
C CYS A 330 -16.27 -30.83 20.08
N GLY A 331 -16.04 -32.13 20.24
CA GLY A 331 -16.03 -33.09 19.15
C GLY A 331 -15.71 -34.49 19.66
N ASN A 332 -16.12 -35.51 18.92
CA ASN A 332 -15.97 -36.93 19.26
C ASN A 332 -16.48 -37.26 20.68
N ASP A 333 -17.69 -36.80 21.03
CA ASP A 333 -18.32 -36.99 22.35
C ASP A 333 -17.55 -36.40 23.55
N LEU A 334 -16.57 -35.52 23.31
CA LEU A 334 -15.69 -34.96 24.32
C LEU A 334 -15.72 -33.43 24.33
N MET A 335 -15.86 -32.84 25.52
CA MET A 335 -15.60 -31.42 25.80
C MET A 335 -14.16 -31.28 26.30
N THR A 336 -13.38 -30.42 25.65
CA THR A 336 -11.99 -30.13 26.03
C THR A 336 -11.81 -28.63 26.27
N LEU A 337 -11.24 -28.28 27.43
CA LEU A 337 -10.74 -26.94 27.76
C LEU A 337 -9.22 -27.00 27.84
N GLU A 338 -8.54 -26.17 27.05
CA GLU A 338 -7.09 -26.10 27.04
C GLU A 338 -6.61 -24.73 27.53
N LEU A 339 -5.64 -24.74 28.44
CA LEU A 339 -5.03 -23.53 28.98
C LEU A 339 -3.50 -23.62 28.92
N SER A 340 -2.89 -22.71 28.16
CA SER A 340 -1.43 -22.66 27.99
C SER A 340 -0.73 -22.09 29.22
N LYS A 341 0.21 -22.86 29.78
CA LYS A 341 1.01 -22.44 30.94
C LYS A 341 1.87 -21.21 30.66
N LYS A 342 2.35 -21.04 29.42
CA LYS A 342 3.10 -19.84 29.01
C LYS A 342 2.24 -18.57 29.11
N HIS A 343 0.98 -18.63 28.64
CA HIS A 343 0.06 -17.49 28.73
C HIS A 343 -0.31 -17.17 30.19
N VAL A 344 -0.48 -18.20 31.03
CA VAL A 344 -0.72 -18.07 32.47
C VAL A 344 0.46 -17.42 33.20
N GLN A 345 1.70 -17.79 32.84
CA GLN A 345 2.93 -17.18 33.38
C GLN A 345 3.09 -15.72 32.97
N ILE A 346 2.76 -15.36 31.72
CA ILE A 346 2.77 -13.98 31.23
C ILE A 346 1.80 -13.10 32.04
N LEU A 347 0.64 -13.65 32.43
CA LEU A 347 -0.34 -12.98 33.29
C LEU A 347 0.03 -12.97 34.78
N GLN A 348 1.21 -13.51 35.15
CA GLN A 348 1.67 -13.64 36.54
C GLN A 348 0.66 -14.38 37.44
N CYS A 349 -0.06 -15.34 36.87
CA CYS A 349 -1.02 -16.18 37.57
C CYS A 349 -0.39 -17.52 37.95
N THR A 350 -0.65 -18.00 39.19
CA THR A 350 -0.22 -19.33 39.65
C THR A 350 -1.45 -20.18 39.95
N ILE A 351 -1.81 -21.04 39.00
CA ILE A 351 -3.01 -21.89 39.04
C ILE A 351 -2.63 -23.26 39.63
N THR A 352 -3.40 -23.76 40.58
CA THR A 352 -3.24 -25.10 41.20
C THR A 352 -4.05 -26.18 40.53
N GLY A 353 -5.16 -25.81 39.92
CA GLY A 353 -6.05 -26.78 39.31
C GLY A 353 -7.16 -26.11 38.52
N LEU A 354 -7.56 -26.78 37.45
CA LEU A 354 -8.72 -26.49 36.64
C LEU A 354 -9.64 -27.71 36.75
N THR A 355 -10.86 -27.53 37.27
CA THR A 355 -11.81 -28.63 37.46
C THR A 355 -13.19 -28.26 36.93
N PHE A 356 -13.97 -29.27 36.55
CA PHE A 356 -15.42 -29.12 36.47
C PHE A 356 -16.02 -29.12 37.89
N TRP A 357 -17.35 -28.95 38.01
CA TRP A 357 -18.03 -28.95 39.31
C TRP A 357 -17.82 -30.25 40.08
N ASP A 358 -17.77 -31.37 39.37
CA ASP A 358 -17.40 -32.65 39.97
C ASP A 358 -15.89 -32.65 40.24
N HIS A 359 -15.51 -32.75 41.52
CA HIS A 359 -14.12 -32.81 41.96
C HIS A 359 -13.35 -34.03 41.41
N SER A 360 -14.06 -35.05 40.91
CA SER A 360 -13.44 -36.18 40.20
C SER A 360 -13.01 -35.83 38.77
N CYS A 361 -13.48 -34.70 38.21
CA CYS A 361 -13.17 -34.24 36.87
C CYS A 361 -12.17 -33.09 36.90
N GLN A 362 -10.89 -33.46 36.96
CA GLN A 362 -9.76 -32.55 37.06
C GLN A 362 -8.94 -32.51 35.76
N ALA A 363 -8.33 -31.35 35.49
CA ALA A 363 -7.45 -31.18 34.35
C ALA A 363 -6.20 -32.04 34.47
N GLU A 364 -5.83 -32.67 33.38
CA GLU A 364 -4.55 -33.33 33.21
C GLU A 364 -3.47 -32.27 32.96
N GLU A 365 -2.36 -32.38 33.68
CA GLU A 365 -1.25 -31.46 33.56
C GLU A 365 -0.22 -32.02 32.56
N SER A 366 -0.06 -31.35 31.42
CA SER A 366 0.99 -31.62 30.44
C SER A 366 2.16 -30.63 30.61
N GLU A 367 3.30 -30.83 29.94
CA GLU A 367 4.48 -29.95 30.07
C GLU A 367 4.18 -28.48 29.70
N SER A 368 3.36 -28.26 28.67
CA SER A 368 3.02 -26.92 28.16
C SER A 368 1.60 -26.44 28.49
N HIS A 369 0.67 -27.36 28.75
CA HIS A 369 -0.78 -27.09 28.80
C HIS A 369 -1.46 -27.75 30.01
N LEU A 370 -2.49 -27.10 30.53
CA LEU A 370 -3.47 -27.68 31.44
C LEU A 370 -4.70 -28.04 30.61
N VAL A 371 -5.06 -29.32 30.56
CA VAL A 371 -6.11 -29.82 29.66
C VAL A 371 -7.21 -30.49 30.49
N LEU A 372 -8.39 -29.88 30.51
CA LEU A 372 -9.56 -30.44 31.18
C LEU A 372 -10.47 -31.11 30.15
N ARG A 373 -10.79 -32.39 30.36
CA ARG A 373 -11.55 -33.22 29.44
C ARG A 373 -12.73 -33.88 30.14
N SER A 374 -13.86 -33.99 29.45
CA SER A 374 -15.03 -34.70 29.94
C SER A 374 -15.91 -35.18 28.79
N THR A 375 -16.44 -36.39 28.91
CA THR A 375 -17.46 -36.91 28.00
C THR A 375 -18.79 -36.22 28.23
N TYR A 376 -19.64 -36.10 27.21
CA TYR A 376 -20.96 -35.46 27.34
C TYR A 376 -21.90 -36.10 28.37
N SER A 377 -21.67 -37.36 28.75
CA SER A 377 -22.44 -38.07 29.77
C SER A 377 -21.86 -37.98 31.19
N SER A 378 -20.75 -37.27 31.40
CA SER A 378 -20.05 -37.20 32.69
C SER A 378 -19.82 -35.75 33.15
N CYS A 379 -19.27 -35.56 34.34
CA CYS A 379 -18.87 -34.25 34.89
C CYS A 379 -19.96 -33.16 34.89
N GLY A 380 -21.23 -33.55 34.91
CA GLY A 380 -22.38 -32.65 35.01
C GLY A 380 -22.73 -31.87 33.72
N MET A 381 -22.33 -32.37 32.55
CA MET A 381 -22.69 -31.76 31.27
C MET A 381 -24.20 -31.92 30.97
N GLU A 382 -24.83 -30.88 30.43
CA GLU A 382 -26.19 -30.89 29.88
C GLU A 382 -26.09 -30.76 28.35
N VAL A 383 -26.68 -31.72 27.64
CA VAL A 383 -26.74 -31.75 26.17
C VAL A 383 -28.15 -31.39 25.73
N THR A 384 -28.29 -30.31 24.97
CA THR A 384 -29.54 -29.86 24.38
C THR A 384 -29.40 -29.85 22.86
N GLU A 385 -30.08 -30.76 22.16
CA GLU A 385 -30.03 -31.03 20.70
C GLU A 385 -28.65 -30.93 20.00
N HIS A 386 -28.04 -29.74 19.92
CA HIS A 386 -26.73 -29.49 19.30
C HIS A 386 -25.74 -28.68 20.18
N GLU A 387 -26.16 -28.24 21.36
CA GLU A 387 -25.35 -27.46 22.31
C GLU A 387 -25.00 -28.33 23.53
N ILE A 388 -23.71 -28.36 23.89
CA ILE A 388 -23.23 -28.93 25.14
C ILE A 388 -22.86 -27.79 26.05
N SER A 389 -23.48 -27.77 27.22
CA SER A 389 -23.21 -26.78 28.26
C SER A 389 -22.90 -27.48 29.56
N ASN A 390 -22.13 -26.81 30.42
CA ASN A 390 -22.01 -27.21 31.82
C ASN A 390 -22.81 -26.21 32.68
N GLU A 391 -24.12 -26.17 32.45
CA GLU A 391 -25.11 -25.40 33.21
C GLU A 391 -26.08 -26.36 33.90
N VAL A 392 -26.61 -25.96 35.06
CA VAL A 392 -27.74 -26.67 35.69
C VAL A 392 -28.89 -25.69 35.77
N ARG A 393 -30.04 -26.03 35.16
CA ARG A 393 -31.28 -25.28 35.34
C ARG A 393 -31.59 -25.15 36.85
N PRO A 394 -31.84 -23.94 37.37
CA PRO A 394 -32.13 -23.75 38.78
C PRO A 394 -33.41 -24.52 39.16
N ARG A 395 -33.40 -25.17 40.34
CA ARG A 395 -34.64 -25.74 40.89
C ARG A 395 -35.63 -24.58 41.14
N PRO A 396 -36.92 -24.75 40.84
CA PRO A 396 -37.92 -23.74 41.14
C PRO A 396 -37.85 -23.39 42.63
N GLY A 397 -37.47 -22.15 42.96
CA GLY A 397 -37.39 -21.65 44.34
C GLY A 397 -36.00 -21.59 44.99
N CYS A 398 -34.91 -21.98 44.33
CA CYS A 398 -33.53 -21.80 44.85
C CYS A 398 -32.72 -20.83 43.98
N TRP A 399 -32.15 -19.78 44.60
CA TRP A 399 -31.25 -18.81 43.97
C TRP A 399 -29.78 -19.24 44.11
N ASP A 400 -29.42 -20.40 43.55
CA ASP A 400 -28.01 -20.80 43.46
C ASP A 400 -27.39 -20.32 42.13
N PRO A 401 -26.15 -19.78 42.11
CA PRO A 401 -25.53 -19.23 40.90
C PRO A 401 -25.06 -20.32 39.91
N PRO A 402 -25.24 -20.14 38.57
CA PRO A 402 -25.16 -21.20 37.55
C PRO A 402 -23.75 -21.48 36.99
N PHE A 403 -22.67 -21.36 37.78
CA PHE A 403 -21.30 -21.41 37.25
C PHE A 403 -20.50 -22.63 37.74
N ARG A 404 -19.94 -23.44 36.81
CA ARG A 404 -19.41 -24.80 37.11
C ARG A 404 -18.02 -25.17 36.57
N VAL A 405 -17.27 -24.27 35.93
CA VAL A 405 -15.81 -24.44 35.76
C VAL A 405 -15.10 -23.66 36.85
N ILE A 406 -14.25 -24.32 37.63
CA ILE A 406 -13.58 -23.75 38.80
C ILE A 406 -12.08 -23.67 38.53
N ILE A 407 -11.52 -22.46 38.64
CA ILE A 407 -10.07 -22.23 38.59
C ILE A 407 -9.59 -21.99 40.01
N SER A 408 -8.69 -22.85 40.47
CA SER A 408 -8.07 -22.75 41.79
C SER A 408 -6.69 -22.12 41.70
N PHE A 409 -6.33 -21.29 42.66
CA PHE A 409 -5.05 -20.58 42.73
C PHE A 409 -4.19 -21.06 43.90
N LEU A 410 -2.86 -21.02 43.73
CA LEU A 410 -1.87 -21.44 44.74
C LEU A 410 -1.79 -20.44 45.89
N SER A 411 -1.99 -19.16 45.62
CA SER A 411 -2.14 -18.06 46.58
C SER A 411 -2.71 -16.85 45.85
N GLY A 412 -3.82 -16.27 46.34
CA GLY A 412 -4.46 -15.13 45.71
C GLY A 412 -5.99 -15.12 45.84
N PRO A 413 -6.72 -14.58 44.84
CA PRO A 413 -8.17 -14.34 44.91
C PRO A 413 -9.00 -15.64 45.03
N PRO A 414 -10.29 -15.54 45.44
CA PRO A 414 -11.20 -16.68 45.48
C PRO A 414 -11.29 -17.40 44.12
N PRO A 415 -11.64 -18.69 44.12
CA PRO A 415 -11.70 -19.48 42.90
C PRO A 415 -12.62 -18.85 41.86
N LEU A 416 -12.10 -18.65 40.65
CA LEU A 416 -12.85 -18.04 39.55
C LEU A 416 -13.79 -19.05 38.93
N ARG A 417 -14.93 -18.56 38.47
CA ARG A 417 -15.97 -19.38 37.84
C ARG A 417 -16.29 -18.89 36.45
N LYS A 418 -16.31 -19.79 35.47
CA LYS A 418 -16.66 -19.50 34.09
C LYS A 418 -17.77 -20.41 33.58
N LYS A 419 -18.70 -19.83 32.83
CA LYS A 419 -19.66 -20.59 32.02
C LYS A 419 -18.96 -21.09 30.75
N VAL A 420 -19.04 -22.39 30.48
CA VAL A 420 -18.55 -22.99 29.23
C VAL A 420 -19.71 -23.65 28.50
N GLN A 421 -19.84 -23.29 27.24
CA GLN A 421 -20.84 -23.82 26.32
C GLN A 421 -20.17 -23.93 24.94
N CYS A 422 -20.49 -24.98 24.20
CA CYS A 422 -19.97 -25.26 22.86
C CYS A 422 -21.08 -25.94 22.03
N VAL A 423 -20.89 -25.98 20.73
CA VAL A 423 -21.78 -26.70 19.82
C VAL A 423 -21.10 -28.00 19.38
N ASP A 424 -21.84 -29.11 19.34
CA ASP A 424 -21.34 -30.36 18.77
C ASP A 424 -21.23 -30.21 17.26
N MET A 425 -20.00 -30.09 16.78
CA MET A 425 -19.71 -29.90 15.36
C MET A 425 -19.83 -31.20 14.55
N ASP A 426 -19.87 -32.36 15.20
CA ASP A 426 -19.99 -33.67 14.57
C ASP A 426 -21.46 -34.04 14.33
N SER A 427 -22.38 -33.39 15.04
CA SER A 427 -23.82 -33.47 14.78
C SER A 427 -24.24 -32.88 13.42
N PHE A 428 -23.41 -31.99 12.85
CA PHE A 428 -23.65 -31.36 11.55
C PHE A 428 -22.76 -31.93 10.45
N SER A 429 -23.40 -32.43 9.40
CA SER A 429 -22.72 -32.78 8.16
C SER A 429 -22.77 -31.60 7.18
N PHE A 430 -21.61 -31.26 6.62
CA PHE A 430 -21.44 -30.18 5.67
C PHE A 430 -21.01 -30.75 4.32
N GLN A 431 -21.66 -30.31 3.26
CA GLN A 431 -21.33 -30.72 1.89
C GLN A 431 -21.00 -29.49 1.05
N LEU A 432 -19.94 -29.60 0.27
CA LEU A 432 -19.50 -28.59 -0.67
C LEU A 432 -19.88 -29.04 -2.09
N GLY A 433 -21.00 -28.55 -2.59
CA GLY A 433 -21.50 -28.88 -3.92
C GLY A 433 -20.91 -27.95 -4.99
N PHE A 434 -20.46 -28.53 -6.09
CA PHE A 434 -20.02 -27.79 -7.29
C PHE A 434 -21.00 -28.03 -8.44
N TYR A 435 -21.37 -26.98 -9.16
CA TYR A 435 -22.40 -26.97 -10.19
C TYR A 435 -21.95 -26.17 -11.40
N LEU A 436 -22.44 -26.53 -12.59
CA LEU A 436 -22.15 -25.82 -13.85
C LEU A 436 -23.25 -24.85 -14.27
N SER A 437 -24.34 -24.77 -13.49
CA SER A 437 -25.51 -23.95 -13.77
C SER A 437 -25.89 -23.12 -12.55
N PRO A 438 -26.36 -21.87 -12.73
CA PRO A 438 -26.84 -21.02 -11.64
C PRO A 438 -28.09 -21.56 -10.94
N HIS A 439 -28.71 -22.63 -11.45
CA HIS A 439 -29.89 -23.26 -10.86
C HIS A 439 -29.58 -24.36 -9.84
N PHE A 440 -28.31 -24.73 -9.64
CA PHE A 440 -27.87 -25.72 -8.63
C PHE A 440 -28.62 -27.07 -8.70
N LEU A 441 -29.00 -27.51 -9.91
CA LEU A 441 -29.81 -28.73 -10.11
C LEU A 441 -28.98 -30.01 -10.21
N GLN A 442 -27.78 -29.93 -10.81
CA GLN A 442 -26.93 -31.08 -11.08
C GLN A 442 -25.50 -30.80 -10.64
N GLU A 443 -25.04 -31.59 -9.67
CA GLU A 443 -23.66 -31.56 -9.19
C GLU A 443 -22.69 -32.07 -10.27
N SER A 444 -21.53 -31.44 -10.32
CA SER A 444 -20.44 -31.76 -11.20
C SER A 444 -19.16 -31.92 -10.37
N SER A 445 -18.24 -32.73 -10.86
CA SER A 445 -16.86 -32.78 -10.36
C SER A 445 -15.88 -32.31 -11.43
N THR A 446 -16.36 -31.84 -12.58
CA THR A 446 -15.52 -31.43 -13.73
C THR A 446 -15.73 -29.97 -14.08
N VAL A 447 -14.65 -29.23 -14.33
CA VAL A 447 -14.65 -27.84 -14.78
C VAL A 447 -13.74 -27.65 -15.99
N LYS A 448 -14.23 -26.94 -17.02
CA LYS A 448 -13.43 -26.58 -18.21
C LYS A 448 -12.77 -25.23 -18.01
N LEU A 449 -11.58 -25.05 -18.61
CA LEU A 449 -10.94 -23.74 -18.67
C LEU A 449 -11.84 -22.71 -19.37
N GLY A 450 -12.01 -21.54 -18.76
CA GLY A 450 -12.88 -20.47 -19.23
C GLY A 450 -14.37 -20.66 -18.88
N GLN A 451 -14.74 -21.74 -18.20
CA GLN A 451 -16.11 -21.99 -17.77
C GLN A 451 -16.39 -21.40 -16.38
N GLN A 452 -17.62 -20.90 -16.18
CA GLN A 452 -18.09 -20.43 -14.88
C GLN A 452 -18.61 -21.61 -14.06
N GLY A 453 -18.09 -21.75 -12.85
CA GLY A 453 -18.54 -22.72 -11.85
C GLY A 453 -19.36 -22.05 -10.74
N PHE A 454 -20.30 -22.79 -10.19
CA PHE A 454 -21.18 -22.38 -9.10
C PHE A 454 -20.97 -23.30 -7.91
N VAL A 455 -20.95 -22.76 -6.70
CA VAL A 455 -20.65 -23.48 -5.47
C VAL A 455 -21.72 -23.19 -4.44
N GLN A 456 -22.19 -24.24 -3.76
CA GLN A 456 -23.11 -24.15 -2.64
C GLN A 456 -22.55 -24.94 -1.47
N VAL A 457 -22.62 -24.36 -0.27
CA VAL A 457 -22.33 -25.09 0.97
C VAL A 457 -23.62 -25.44 1.66
N SER A 458 -23.97 -26.72 1.68
CA SER A 458 -25.15 -27.21 2.39
C SER A 458 -24.79 -27.78 3.76
N MET A 459 -25.64 -27.52 4.75
CA MET A 459 -25.58 -28.07 6.09
C MET A 459 -26.77 -28.99 6.33
N SER A 460 -26.55 -30.17 6.92
CA SER A 460 -27.64 -31.04 7.37
C SER A 460 -27.36 -31.61 8.77
N PRO A 461 -28.35 -31.58 9.69
CA PRO A 461 -29.72 -31.08 9.52
C PRO A 461 -29.81 -29.55 9.41
N SER A 462 -30.84 -29.03 8.71
CA SER A 462 -31.10 -27.59 8.63
C SER A 462 -31.74 -27.12 9.93
N THR A 463 -31.13 -26.18 10.64
CA THR A 463 -31.66 -25.60 11.88
C THR A 463 -31.63 -24.07 11.80
N SER A 464 -32.60 -23.40 12.43
CA SER A 464 -32.59 -21.94 12.55
C SER A 464 -31.70 -21.43 13.68
N GLU A 465 -31.17 -22.33 14.51
CA GLU A 465 -30.39 -22.02 15.70
C GLU A 465 -28.93 -21.70 15.39
N VAL A 466 -28.43 -22.18 14.24
CA VAL A 466 -27.05 -22.00 13.78
C VAL A 466 -27.06 -21.36 12.40
N THR A 467 -26.43 -20.18 12.28
CA THR A 467 -26.26 -19.53 10.99
C THR A 467 -24.92 -19.90 10.37
N VAL A 468 -24.93 -20.32 9.10
CA VAL A 468 -23.73 -20.69 8.35
C VAL A 468 -23.32 -19.53 7.47
N GLN A 469 -22.07 -19.10 7.60
CA GLN A 469 -21.48 -18.06 6.77
C GLN A 469 -20.19 -18.55 6.12
N LEU A 470 -19.93 -18.07 4.91
CA LEU A 470 -18.72 -18.39 4.18
C LEU A 470 -17.60 -17.44 4.57
N ASP A 471 -16.53 -17.94 5.19
CA ASP A 471 -15.41 -17.11 5.67
C ASP A 471 -14.32 -16.95 4.60
N SER A 472 -13.84 -18.06 4.05
CA SER A 472 -12.81 -18.06 3.00
C SER A 472 -12.91 -19.29 2.12
N CYS A 473 -12.50 -19.19 0.85
CA CYS A 473 -12.43 -20.31 -0.08
C CYS A 473 -11.20 -20.17 -0.97
N HIS A 474 -10.50 -21.28 -1.21
CA HIS A 474 -9.37 -21.35 -2.11
C HIS A 474 -9.43 -22.62 -2.95
N LEU A 475 -8.84 -22.55 -4.14
CA LEU A 475 -8.67 -23.68 -5.04
C LEU A 475 -7.19 -24.04 -5.09
N ASP A 476 -6.87 -25.19 -4.51
CA ASP A 476 -5.52 -25.78 -4.55
C ASP A 476 -5.35 -26.57 -5.85
N LEU A 477 -4.33 -26.23 -6.64
CA LEU A 477 -4.03 -26.85 -7.94
C LEU A 477 -2.88 -27.87 -7.86
N GLY A 478 -2.44 -28.23 -6.65
CA GLY A 478 -1.42 -29.23 -6.38
C GLY A 478 -0.12 -28.68 -5.77
N PRO A 479 0.79 -29.55 -5.31
CA PRO A 479 1.92 -29.20 -4.44
C PRO A 479 3.01 -28.35 -5.09
N GLU A 480 3.05 -28.25 -6.42
CA GLU A 480 4.02 -27.44 -7.16
C GLU A 480 3.47 -26.05 -7.56
N ARG A 481 2.25 -25.70 -7.12
CA ARG A 481 1.51 -24.54 -7.63
C ARG A 481 0.94 -23.70 -6.50
N ASP A 482 0.82 -22.39 -6.76
CA ASP A 482 0.18 -21.46 -5.83
C ASP A 482 -1.32 -21.73 -5.71
N THR A 483 -1.83 -21.61 -4.49
CA THR A 483 -3.26 -21.74 -4.19
C THR A 483 -4.01 -20.51 -4.69
N VAL A 484 -5.09 -20.73 -5.44
CA VAL A 484 -5.92 -19.65 -5.98
C VAL A 484 -6.96 -19.27 -4.93
N GLU A 485 -6.75 -18.14 -4.25
CA GLU A 485 -7.73 -17.62 -3.28
C GLU A 485 -8.94 -17.02 -4.01
N LEU A 486 -10.12 -17.59 -3.78
CA LEU A 486 -11.38 -17.14 -4.38
C LEU A 486 -12.10 -16.16 -3.47
N ILE A 487 -12.17 -16.48 -2.17
CA ILE A 487 -12.86 -15.70 -1.14
C ILE A 487 -11.95 -15.59 0.08
N GLN A 488 -11.83 -14.39 0.62
CA GLN A 488 -11.02 -14.10 1.81
C GLN A 488 -11.77 -13.11 2.69
N SER A 489 -11.87 -13.40 3.99
CA SER A 489 -12.53 -12.53 4.98
C SER A 489 -13.96 -12.15 4.56
N ARG A 490 -14.75 -13.14 4.12
CA ARG A 490 -16.14 -13.01 3.65
C ARG A 490 -16.34 -12.17 2.39
N ALA A 491 -15.25 -11.81 1.69
CA ALA A 491 -15.29 -11.02 0.47
C ALA A 491 -14.69 -11.77 -0.72
N ALA A 492 -15.28 -11.60 -1.91
CA ALA A 492 -14.72 -12.09 -3.16
C ALA A 492 -13.40 -11.36 -3.47
N LYS A 493 -12.33 -12.10 -3.76
CA LYS A 493 -10.98 -11.53 -3.91
C LYS A 493 -10.68 -10.97 -5.31
N GLY A 494 -11.53 -11.26 -6.31
CA GLY A 494 -11.35 -10.78 -7.68
C GLY A 494 -12.67 -10.67 -8.46
N SER A 495 -12.62 -10.00 -9.61
CA SER A 495 -13.77 -9.79 -10.50
C SER A 495 -14.35 -11.07 -11.10
N CYS A 496 -13.56 -12.15 -11.11
CA CYS A 496 -13.97 -13.47 -11.58
C CYS A 496 -14.74 -14.26 -10.53
N VAL A 497 -14.94 -13.73 -9.32
CA VAL A 497 -15.68 -14.38 -8.23
C VAL A 497 -16.85 -13.49 -7.83
N SER A 498 -18.04 -14.08 -7.67
CA SER A 498 -19.26 -13.36 -7.28
C SER A 498 -20.00 -14.11 -6.20
N LEU A 499 -20.22 -13.46 -5.06
CA LEU A 499 -21.09 -13.96 -4.00
C LEU A 499 -22.54 -13.90 -4.48
N LEU A 500 -23.28 -14.99 -4.30
CA LEU A 500 -24.67 -15.12 -4.76
C LEU A 500 -25.63 -15.07 -3.57
N SER A 501 -26.90 -14.83 -3.84
CA SER A 501 -27.96 -14.92 -2.82
C SER A 501 -28.00 -16.33 -2.22
N PRO A 502 -28.23 -16.47 -0.90
CA PRO A 502 -28.33 -17.77 -0.25
C PRO A 502 -29.43 -18.66 -0.84
N SER A 503 -29.35 -19.97 -0.59
CA SER A 503 -30.43 -20.90 -0.95
C SER A 503 -31.74 -20.59 -0.21
N PRO A 504 -32.89 -21.17 -0.64
CA PRO A 504 -34.13 -21.11 0.15
C PRO A 504 -33.98 -21.64 1.59
N TYR A 505 -32.97 -22.47 1.83
CA TYR A 505 -32.63 -23.04 3.13
C TYR A 505 -31.51 -22.27 3.86
N GLY A 506 -31.05 -21.14 3.30
CA GLY A 506 -30.02 -20.29 3.89
C GLY A 506 -28.57 -20.67 3.54
N ASP A 507 -28.36 -21.63 2.63
CA ASP A 507 -27.03 -22.11 2.25
C ASP A 507 -26.24 -21.03 1.51
N PRO A 508 -25.00 -20.71 1.91
CA PRO A 508 -24.19 -19.71 1.21
C PRO A 508 -23.77 -20.23 -0.16
N ARG A 509 -23.84 -19.34 -1.15
CA ARG A 509 -23.57 -19.62 -2.57
C ARG A 509 -22.60 -18.61 -3.15
N PHE A 510 -21.73 -19.06 -4.04
CA PHE A 510 -20.90 -18.18 -4.84
C PHE A 510 -20.65 -18.79 -6.23
N SER A 511 -20.19 -17.96 -7.16
CA SER A 511 -19.71 -18.42 -8.45
C SER A 511 -18.30 -17.93 -8.69
N PHE A 512 -17.54 -18.68 -9.47
CA PHE A 512 -16.21 -18.26 -9.91
C PHE A 512 -15.98 -18.67 -11.36
N LEU A 513 -15.19 -17.88 -12.06
CA LEU A 513 -14.81 -18.11 -13.43
C LEU A 513 -13.35 -18.58 -13.47
N PHE A 514 -13.13 -19.81 -13.93
CA PHE A 514 -11.81 -20.43 -13.90
C PHE A 514 -11.00 -20.11 -15.16
N HIS A 515 -10.22 -19.02 -15.13
CA HIS A 515 -9.25 -18.65 -16.17
C HIS A 515 -7.83 -18.87 -15.66
N VAL A 516 -7.23 -20.02 -15.98
CA VAL A 516 -5.82 -20.26 -15.69
C VAL A 516 -5.05 -20.26 -17.01
N TYR A 517 -4.30 -19.19 -17.26
CA TYR A 517 -3.31 -19.11 -18.33
C TYR A 517 -1.98 -19.68 -17.82
N MET A 518 -1.92 -20.99 -17.57
CA MET A 518 -0.69 -21.66 -17.14
C MET A 518 -0.41 -22.89 -17.99
N VAL A 519 0.85 -23.04 -18.39
CA VAL A 519 1.36 -24.20 -19.11
C VAL A 519 2.39 -24.88 -18.19
N PRO A 520 2.20 -26.16 -17.81
CA PRO A 520 1.12 -27.07 -18.20
C PRO A 520 -0.19 -26.83 -17.41
N THR A 521 -1.33 -27.04 -18.05
CA THR A 521 -2.66 -26.91 -17.42
C THR A 521 -2.86 -27.97 -16.33
N PRO A 522 -3.34 -27.60 -15.13
CA PRO A 522 -3.57 -28.57 -14.05
C PRO A 522 -4.73 -29.50 -14.44
N THR A 523 -4.62 -30.79 -14.12
CA THR A 523 -5.65 -31.81 -14.43
C THR A 523 -6.61 -32.04 -13.27
N VAL A 524 -6.19 -31.73 -12.04
CA VAL A 524 -6.98 -31.89 -10.82
C VAL A 524 -6.76 -30.68 -9.92
N GLY A 525 -7.82 -30.22 -9.25
CA GLY A 525 -7.76 -29.22 -8.19
C GLY A 525 -8.63 -29.61 -7.00
N THR A 526 -8.33 -29.10 -5.81
CA THR A 526 -9.14 -29.27 -4.61
C THR A 526 -9.69 -27.91 -4.19
N LEU A 527 -11.01 -27.75 -4.27
CA LEU A 527 -11.69 -26.56 -3.78
C LEU A 527 -11.95 -26.74 -2.29
N SER A 528 -11.42 -25.84 -1.48
CA SER A 528 -11.51 -25.86 -0.02
C SER A 528 -12.13 -24.56 0.49
N CYS A 529 -13.16 -24.68 1.32
CA CYS A 529 -13.89 -23.55 1.91
C CYS A 529 -13.91 -23.66 3.43
N LYS A 530 -13.59 -22.57 4.11
CA LYS A 530 -13.76 -22.39 5.55
C LYS A 530 -15.10 -21.71 5.78
N VAL A 531 -15.98 -22.38 6.52
CA VAL A 531 -17.28 -21.85 6.95
C VAL A 531 -17.22 -21.44 8.42
N ALA A 532 -17.82 -20.30 8.71
CA ALA A 532 -18.07 -19.81 10.05
C ALA A 532 -19.51 -20.19 10.45
N LEU A 533 -19.64 -20.75 11.65
CA LEU A 533 -20.90 -21.12 12.26
C LEU A 533 -21.10 -20.19 13.43
N GLN A 534 -22.21 -19.47 13.39
CA GLN A 534 -22.60 -18.56 14.44
C GLN A 534 -23.89 -19.09 15.08
N PRO A 535 -23.77 -19.74 16.26
CA PRO A 535 -24.92 -20.19 17.02
C PRO A 535 -25.64 -18.99 17.64
N SER A 536 -26.96 -19.04 17.71
CA SER A 536 -27.79 -17.97 18.28
C SER A 536 -27.55 -17.75 19.78
N THR A 537 -27.07 -18.76 20.50
CA THR A 537 -26.82 -18.75 21.95
C THR A 537 -25.38 -18.36 22.34
N LEU A 538 -24.45 -18.34 21.37
CA LEU A 538 -23.01 -18.11 21.58
C LEU A 538 -22.55 -16.83 20.87
N SER A 539 -21.84 -15.96 21.60
CA SER A 539 -21.22 -14.77 21.02
C SER A 539 -19.94 -15.08 20.21
N GLN A 540 -19.53 -16.35 20.11
CA GLN A 540 -18.27 -16.78 19.51
C GLN A 540 -18.53 -17.66 18.28
N GLU A 541 -17.88 -17.32 17.16
CA GLU A 541 -17.98 -18.07 15.91
C GLU A 541 -17.07 -19.30 15.91
N VAL A 542 -17.58 -20.43 15.42
CA VAL A 542 -16.84 -21.67 15.25
C VAL A 542 -16.55 -21.89 13.77
N TYR A 543 -15.38 -22.40 13.42
CA TYR A 543 -14.99 -22.56 12.01
C TYR A 543 -14.82 -24.04 11.64
N LYS A 544 -15.25 -24.42 10.42
CA LYS A 544 -15.03 -25.75 9.84
C LYS A 544 -14.56 -25.61 8.39
N THR A 545 -13.58 -26.42 7.99
CA THR A 545 -13.09 -26.44 6.61
C THR A 545 -13.64 -27.65 5.89
N ILE A 546 -14.24 -27.44 4.72
CA ILE A 546 -14.80 -28.45 3.84
C ILE A 546 -14.11 -28.40 2.48
N SER A 547 -13.94 -29.53 1.82
CA SER A 547 -13.25 -29.59 0.53
C SER A 547 -13.90 -30.57 -0.44
N VAL A 548 -13.77 -30.29 -1.74
CA VAL A 548 -14.21 -31.14 -2.84
C VAL A 548 -13.14 -31.20 -3.92
N ARG A 549 -12.99 -32.37 -4.55
CA ARG A 549 -12.06 -32.55 -5.66
C ARG A 549 -12.73 -32.22 -6.99
N LEU A 550 -12.03 -31.45 -7.81
CA LEU A 550 -12.44 -31.02 -9.14
C LEU A 550 -11.44 -31.56 -10.18
N ASN A 551 -11.98 -32.14 -11.25
CA ASN A 551 -11.26 -32.53 -12.45
C ASN A 551 -11.28 -31.36 -13.44
N ILE A 552 -10.12 -31.00 -13.96
CA ILE A 552 -9.96 -29.85 -14.85
C ILE A 552 -9.70 -30.38 -16.25
N GLU A 553 -10.65 -30.11 -17.15
CA GLU A 553 -10.53 -30.45 -18.56
C GLU A 553 -9.91 -29.26 -19.31
N SER A 554 -8.73 -29.47 -19.89
CA SER A 554 -8.18 -28.55 -20.89
C SER A 554 -8.91 -28.77 -22.21
N PRO A 555 -9.37 -27.72 -22.93
CA PRO A 555 -9.72 -27.90 -24.32
C PRO A 555 -8.47 -28.38 -25.04
N ASP A 556 -8.54 -29.55 -25.70
CA ASP A 556 -7.48 -30.00 -26.58
C ASP A 556 -7.15 -28.85 -27.54
N LEU A 557 -5.99 -28.22 -27.36
CA LEU A 557 -5.37 -27.44 -28.41
C LEU A 557 -4.88 -28.42 -29.49
N SER A 558 -5.82 -29.05 -30.18
CA SER A 558 -5.68 -29.34 -31.60
C SER A 558 -5.75 -28.00 -32.36
N CYS A 559 -4.85 -27.08 -32.01
CA CYS A 559 -4.42 -26.06 -32.95
C CYS A 559 -3.66 -26.82 -34.03
N LYS A 560 -4.39 -27.20 -35.10
CA LYS A 560 -3.84 -27.20 -36.45
C LYS A 560 -3.35 -25.77 -36.73
N GLY A 561 -2.22 -25.40 -36.15
CA GLY A 561 -1.37 -24.40 -36.76
C GLY A 561 -1.08 -24.91 -38.17
N LEU A 562 -1.15 -24.02 -39.16
CA LEU A 562 -0.77 -24.36 -40.54
C LEU A 562 0.54 -25.12 -40.49
N ASP A 563 0.47 -26.39 -40.86
CA ASP A 563 1.58 -27.32 -40.83
C ASP A 563 2.77 -26.66 -41.54
N LEU A 564 4.00 -26.89 -41.08
CA LEU A 564 5.19 -26.26 -41.68
C LEU A 564 5.22 -26.47 -43.21
N SER A 565 4.63 -27.58 -43.67
CA SER A 565 4.36 -27.93 -45.07
C SER A 565 3.46 -26.93 -45.81
N SER A 566 2.40 -26.41 -45.18
CA SER A 566 1.48 -25.44 -45.78
C SER A 566 2.11 -24.05 -45.92
N VAL A 567 2.90 -23.62 -44.95
CA VAL A 567 3.63 -22.34 -45.03
C VAL A 567 4.72 -22.40 -46.12
N LEU A 568 5.39 -23.54 -46.25
CA LEU A 568 6.32 -23.79 -47.35
C LEU A 568 5.61 -23.79 -48.72
N GLY A 569 4.40 -24.36 -48.79
CA GLY A 569 3.59 -24.35 -50.01
C GLY A 569 3.18 -22.94 -50.45
N ILE A 570 2.76 -22.08 -49.51
CA ILE A 570 2.36 -20.69 -49.82
C ILE A 570 3.56 -19.86 -50.29
N THR A 571 4.71 -19.98 -49.62
CA THR A 571 5.93 -19.25 -50.00
C THR A 571 6.48 -19.70 -51.36
N PHE A 572 6.43 -21.01 -51.65
CA PHE A 572 6.82 -21.54 -52.96
C PHE A 572 5.85 -21.10 -54.07
N GLY A 573 4.54 -21.08 -53.80
CA GLY A 573 3.53 -20.58 -54.74
C GLY A 573 3.74 -19.11 -55.10
N ALA A 574 3.99 -18.26 -54.10
CA ALA A 574 4.28 -16.84 -54.32
C ALA A 574 5.56 -16.63 -55.16
N PHE A 575 6.62 -17.42 -54.89
CA PHE A 575 7.86 -17.37 -55.65
C PHE A 575 7.66 -17.78 -57.12
N LEU A 576 6.92 -18.86 -57.39
CA LEU A 576 6.63 -19.30 -58.76
C LEU A 576 5.80 -18.27 -59.53
N ILE A 577 4.82 -17.64 -58.89
CA ILE A 577 4.03 -16.56 -59.51
C ILE A 577 4.94 -15.38 -59.87
N GLY A 578 5.85 -14.98 -58.98
CA GLY A 578 6.82 -13.92 -59.26
C GLY A 578 7.76 -14.25 -60.42
N ALA A 579 8.29 -15.48 -60.48
CA ALA A 579 9.15 -15.94 -61.55
C ALA A 579 8.43 -15.95 -62.92
N LEU A 580 7.18 -16.45 -62.96
CA LEU A 580 6.38 -16.49 -64.18
C LEU A 580 6.01 -15.10 -64.69
N LEU A 581 5.66 -14.17 -63.80
CA LEU A 581 5.38 -12.78 -64.18
C LEU A 581 6.62 -12.10 -64.73
N THR A 582 7.79 -12.32 -64.12
CA THR A 582 9.06 -11.76 -64.58
C THR A 582 9.43 -12.32 -65.96
N ALA A 583 9.23 -13.63 -66.18
CA ALA A 583 9.45 -14.25 -67.48
C ALA A 583 8.48 -13.73 -68.56
N ALA A 584 7.20 -13.53 -68.21
CA ALA A 584 6.20 -12.98 -69.13
C ALA A 584 6.51 -11.52 -69.50
N LEU A 585 6.91 -10.70 -68.52
CA LEU A 585 7.37 -9.32 -68.76
C LEU A 585 8.61 -9.28 -69.65
N TRP A 586 9.58 -10.17 -69.43
CA TRP A 586 10.76 -10.31 -70.28
C TRP A 586 10.39 -10.73 -71.71
N TYR A 587 9.46 -11.68 -71.84
CA TYR A 587 8.98 -12.16 -73.14
C TYR A 587 8.33 -11.02 -73.93
N ILE A 588 7.44 -10.25 -73.29
CA ILE A 588 6.81 -9.07 -73.90
C ILE A 588 7.87 -8.04 -74.28
N TYR A 589 8.83 -7.73 -73.39
CA TYR A 589 9.92 -6.79 -73.67
C TYR A 589 10.77 -7.24 -74.88
N SER A 590 11.06 -8.54 -74.99
CA SER A 590 11.86 -9.08 -76.08
C SER A 590 11.14 -9.08 -77.44
N HIS A 591 9.81 -9.24 -77.45
CA HIS A 591 9.00 -9.30 -78.67
C HIS A 591 8.40 -7.95 -79.11
N THR A 592 8.36 -6.95 -78.22
CA THR A 592 7.88 -5.59 -78.55
C THR A 592 8.99 -4.64 -78.98
N ARG A 593 10.26 -5.09 -78.98
CA ARG A 593 11.41 -4.31 -79.45
C ARG A 593 11.48 -4.30 -80.98
N ALA A 594 10.97 -3.22 -81.59
CA ALA A 594 11.28 -2.91 -82.99
C ALA A 594 12.77 -2.54 -83.14
N PRO A 595 13.44 -2.93 -84.25
CA PRO A 595 14.87 -2.73 -84.43
C PRO A 595 15.17 -1.28 -84.82
N SER A 596 15.36 -0.38 -83.85
CA SER A 596 15.85 0.98 -84.14
C SER A 596 17.37 0.97 -84.29
N LYS A 597 17.81 0.95 -85.55
CA LYS A 597 19.03 1.57 -86.13
C LYS A 597 20.19 1.87 -85.14
N ARG A 598 21.27 1.09 -85.27
CA ARG A 598 22.61 1.48 -84.80
C ARG A 598 23.13 2.60 -85.69
N GLU A 599 23.64 3.68 -85.09
CA GLU A 599 24.63 4.56 -85.72
C GLU A 599 25.70 4.94 -84.67
N PRO A 600 27.00 4.85 -84.99
CA PRO A 600 28.09 4.98 -84.02
C PRO A 600 28.76 6.35 -84.09
N VAL A 601 29.17 6.93 -82.96
CA VAL A 601 30.17 8.02 -82.93
C VAL A 601 31.14 7.84 -81.77
N VAL A 602 32.32 7.32 -82.15
CA VAL A 602 33.69 7.72 -81.83
C VAL A 602 33.99 8.37 -80.47
N ALA A 603 34.92 7.72 -79.76
CA ALA A 603 35.65 8.19 -78.60
C ALA A 603 36.61 9.35 -78.92
N VAL A 604 36.62 10.41 -78.11
CA VAL A 604 37.78 11.33 -77.97
C VAL A 604 37.85 11.90 -76.54
N ALA A 605 39.02 11.66 -75.94
CA ALA A 605 39.77 12.43 -74.93
C ALA A 605 39.21 12.70 -73.51
N ALA A 606 39.99 12.19 -72.53
CA ALA A 606 40.21 12.71 -71.18
C ALA A 606 40.71 14.21 -71.21
N PRO A 607 40.91 14.96 -70.10
CA PRO A 607 41.21 14.47 -68.74
C PRO A 607 40.76 15.34 -67.53
N ALA A 608 41.16 14.84 -66.35
CA ALA A 608 41.71 15.58 -65.19
C ALA A 608 40.80 15.99 -64.02
N SER A 609 41.37 15.68 -62.83
CA SER A 609 41.33 16.42 -61.54
C SER A 609 39.98 16.61 -60.86
N SER A 610 39.68 15.94 -59.74
CA SER A 610 40.15 16.14 -58.36
C SER A 610 39.61 17.41 -57.69
N GLU A 611 39.30 17.27 -56.40
CA GLU A 611 38.86 18.31 -55.44
C GLU A 611 37.37 18.71 -55.58
N SER A 612 36.61 19.02 -54.53
CA SER A 612 36.74 18.93 -53.08
C SER A 612 35.34 19.29 -52.54
N SER A 613 34.93 18.61 -51.46
CA SER A 613 34.16 19.15 -50.33
C SER A 613 33.26 20.39 -50.52
N SER A 614 32.00 20.30 -50.08
CA SER A 614 31.53 21.00 -48.86
C SER A 614 30.00 21.04 -48.73
N THR A 615 29.57 20.69 -47.52
CA THR A 615 28.54 21.36 -46.68
C THR A 615 27.10 21.58 -47.18
N ASN A 616 26.19 21.01 -46.37
CA ASN A 616 25.03 21.68 -45.73
C ASN A 616 23.86 22.11 -46.64
N HIS A 617 22.60 22.19 -46.21
CA HIS A 617 21.84 21.83 -45.01
C HIS A 617 20.35 22.01 -45.41
N SER A 618 19.45 21.55 -44.54
CA SER A 618 18.23 22.27 -44.14
C SER A 618 16.87 21.99 -44.80
N ILE A 619 15.97 21.54 -43.90
CA ILE A 619 14.68 22.17 -43.52
C ILE A 619 13.52 22.03 -44.49
N GLY A 620 12.35 21.67 -43.93
CA GLY A 620 11.11 22.30 -44.36
C GLY A 620 9.83 21.46 -44.22
N SER A 621 9.23 21.51 -43.03
CA SER A 621 7.89 21.05 -42.69
C SER A 621 6.78 21.57 -43.63
N THR A 622 5.74 20.75 -43.87
CA THR A 622 4.30 21.11 -43.87
C THR A 622 3.51 19.79 -43.81
N GLN A 623 2.68 19.49 -42.80
CA GLN A 623 1.39 20.06 -42.39
C GLN A 623 0.21 19.16 -42.86
N SER A 624 -0.64 18.81 -41.89
CA SER A 624 -2.06 18.40 -41.99
C SER A 624 -2.43 16.90 -42.06
N THR A 625 -2.76 16.34 -40.89
CA THR A 625 -4.02 15.60 -40.61
C THR A 625 -5.25 16.50 -40.91
N PRO A 626 -6.53 16.03 -41.08
CA PRO A 626 -7.23 15.20 -40.08
C PRO A 626 -8.48 14.36 -40.50
N CYS A 627 -9.09 13.77 -39.46
CA CYS A 627 -10.48 13.29 -39.26
C CYS A 627 -10.83 11.86 -39.74
N SER A 628 -11.05 10.87 -38.84
CA SER A 628 -12.17 10.67 -37.87
C SER A 628 -13.47 10.23 -38.59
N THR A 629 -14.13 9.11 -38.26
CA THR A 629 -14.92 8.91 -37.02
C THR A 629 -15.62 7.53 -37.00
N SER A 630 -15.73 6.95 -35.78
CA SER A 630 -16.93 6.31 -35.17
C SER A 630 -17.43 4.95 -35.73
N SER A 631 -18.05 4.02 -35.01
CA SER A 631 -18.58 3.98 -33.64
C SER A 631 -19.14 2.57 -33.33
N MET A 632 -19.19 2.23 -32.02
CA MET A 632 -20.12 1.31 -31.32
C MET A 632 -19.99 -0.21 -31.61
N ALA A 633 -20.08 -1.12 -30.64
CA ALA A 633 -20.78 -1.10 -29.33
C ALA A 633 -20.01 -1.83 -28.22
#